data_AF-A0A017SYQ4-F1
#
_entry.id   AF-A0A017SYQ4-F1
#
_cell.length_a   1.000
_cell.length_b   1.000
_cell.length_c   1.000
_cell.angle_alpha   90.00
_cell.angle_beta   90.00
_cell.angle_gamma   90.00
#
_symmetry.space_group_name_H-M   'P 1'
#
loop_
_entity.id
_entity.type
_entity.pdbx_description
1 polymer ?
#
loop_
_entity_poly.entity_id
_entity_poly.type
_entity_poly.pdbx_seq_one_letter_code
_entity_poly.pdbx_strand_id
1 'polypeptide(L)'
;MPLRLAIGTSDFRKLRESGAYYIDKTSFIREILDAPAEVILLPRPRRFGKTMNLSMLRAYLERREPGDDDLAPLFAGLSIASADPEVRAHQQRYPVVHLNLKGVKASTFDDACKALGRVLAVELERHAPLVLADPRLLPTERHRYEALMASAGAPVDLWDALALLTRLLHRATRERALVLIDEYDVPLQAGFTHGYLDEVTGLMRNLLTGGLKDNPHLFRGVLTGVLRVAREGIFSGPRRPFLSIGTPWRRCSPGVAQGSPCHTARRALLAPRSARGAPGPRSLGATSGLLRTGRSSARRSSQPAGR
;
A
#
# COMPACT_ATOMS: atom_id res chain seq x y z
N MET A 1 -30.79 1.17 -28.53
CA MET A 1 -30.52 2.47 -27.90
C MET A 1 -29.06 2.86 -28.13
N PRO A 2 -28.73 4.13 -28.39
CA PRO A 2 -27.35 4.56 -28.56
C PRO A 2 -26.55 4.37 -27.25
N LEU A 3 -25.32 3.87 -27.37
CA LEU A 3 -24.38 3.72 -26.26
C LEU A 3 -24.06 5.10 -25.65
N ARG A 4 -24.56 5.36 -24.43
CA ARG A 4 -24.22 6.58 -23.68
C ARG A 4 -22.86 6.38 -23.02
N LEU A 5 -21.82 7.00 -23.56
CA LEU A 5 -20.49 7.02 -22.97
C LEU A 5 -20.39 8.22 -22.01
N ALA A 6 -20.10 7.97 -20.74
CA ALA A 6 -19.80 9.03 -19.78
C ALA A 6 -18.34 9.48 -19.95
N ILE A 7 -18.10 10.38 -20.90
CA ILE A 7 -16.78 10.94 -21.15
C ILE A 7 -16.43 11.91 -20.01
N GLY A 8 -15.21 11.77 -19.45
CA GLY A 8 -14.68 12.70 -18.45
C GLY A 8 -15.04 12.40 -16.99
N THR A 9 -15.91 11.42 -16.71
CA THR A 9 -16.12 10.97 -15.32
C THR A 9 -14.97 10.07 -14.87
N SER A 10 -14.47 10.31 -13.67
CA SER A 10 -13.47 9.48 -12.98
C SER A 10 -14.04 8.86 -11.69
N ASP A 11 -15.35 9.02 -11.47
CA ASP A 11 -16.07 8.57 -10.30
C ASP A 11 -16.96 7.37 -10.66
N PHE A 12 -16.71 6.24 -10.00
CA PHE A 12 -17.40 4.98 -10.27
C PHE A 12 -18.88 5.06 -9.90
N ARG A 13 -19.21 5.71 -8.79
CA ARG A 13 -20.59 5.86 -8.33
C ARG A 13 -21.38 6.68 -9.36
N LYS A 14 -20.88 7.87 -9.73
CA LYS A 14 -21.52 8.72 -10.75
C LYS A 14 -21.70 8.00 -12.08
N LEU A 15 -20.70 7.22 -12.50
CA LEU A 15 -20.78 6.45 -13.73
C LEU A 15 -21.93 5.42 -13.68
N ARG A 16 -22.02 4.65 -12.59
CA ARG A 16 -23.06 3.62 -12.43
C ARG A 16 -24.46 4.22 -12.30
N GLU A 17 -24.61 5.29 -11.53
CA GLU A 17 -25.89 5.99 -11.33
C GLU A 17 -26.41 6.67 -12.60
N SER A 18 -25.51 7.13 -13.48
CA SER A 18 -25.90 7.77 -14.75
C SER A 18 -26.52 6.81 -15.79
N GLY A 19 -26.45 5.49 -15.56
CA GLY A 19 -26.87 4.47 -16.53
C GLY A 19 -26.02 4.45 -17.80
N ALA A 20 -24.85 5.11 -17.80
CA ALA A 20 -23.92 5.10 -18.91
C ALA A 20 -23.29 3.71 -19.11
N TYR A 21 -22.83 3.45 -20.32
CA TYR A 21 -22.10 2.24 -20.65
C TYR A 21 -20.83 2.13 -19.81
N TYR A 22 -20.71 1.03 -19.07
CA TYR A 22 -19.56 0.71 -18.23
C TYR A 22 -18.96 -0.62 -18.67
N ILE A 23 -17.65 -0.63 -18.89
CA ILE A 23 -16.88 -1.86 -19.08
C ILE A 23 -16.53 -2.39 -17.70
N ASP A 24 -17.02 -3.58 -17.38
CA ASP A 24 -16.78 -4.20 -16.09
C ASP A 24 -15.29 -4.44 -15.85
N LYS A 25 -14.74 -3.78 -14.82
CA LYS A 25 -13.37 -3.96 -14.33
C LYS A 25 -13.34 -4.42 -12.88
N THR A 26 -14.47 -4.88 -12.35
CA THR A 26 -14.60 -5.22 -10.93
C THR A 26 -13.81 -6.45 -10.51
N SER A 27 -13.37 -7.29 -11.46
CA SER A 27 -12.38 -8.35 -11.22
C SER A 27 -11.09 -7.81 -10.57
N PHE A 28 -10.75 -6.54 -10.82
CA PHE A 28 -9.62 -5.89 -10.19
C PHE A 28 -9.70 -5.87 -8.66
N ILE A 29 -10.90 -5.78 -8.09
CA ILE A 29 -11.08 -5.79 -6.63
C ILE A 29 -10.53 -7.09 -6.07
N ARG A 30 -10.86 -8.23 -6.71
CA ARG A 30 -10.29 -9.54 -6.35
C ARG A 30 -8.78 -9.55 -6.54
N GLU A 31 -8.25 -9.04 -7.65
CA GLU A 31 -6.80 -9.00 -7.88
C GLU A 31 -6.06 -8.23 -6.77
N ILE A 32 -6.65 -7.14 -6.26
CA ILE A 32 -6.11 -6.39 -5.13
C ILE A 32 -6.21 -7.16 -3.83
N LEU A 33 -7.33 -7.84 -3.56
CA LEU A 33 -7.51 -8.63 -2.34
C LEU A 33 -6.62 -9.86 -2.28
N ASP A 34 -6.42 -10.54 -3.41
CA ASP A 34 -5.61 -11.76 -3.53
C ASP A 34 -4.10 -11.46 -3.65
N ALA A 35 -3.73 -10.19 -3.86
CA ALA A 35 -2.33 -9.81 -4.04
C ALA A 35 -1.50 -10.09 -2.76
N PRO A 36 -0.31 -10.71 -2.90
CA PRO A 36 0.54 -11.06 -1.76
C PRO A 36 1.23 -9.84 -1.13
N ALA A 37 1.35 -8.74 -1.87
CA ALA A 37 1.95 -7.51 -1.39
C ALA A 37 0.90 -6.65 -0.68
N GLU A 38 1.22 -6.20 0.53
CA GLU A 38 0.39 -5.28 1.29
C GLU A 38 0.29 -3.91 0.62
N VAL A 39 1.34 -3.49 -0.10
CA VAL A 39 1.39 -2.22 -0.83
C VAL A 39 1.62 -2.46 -2.32
N ILE A 40 0.69 -1.93 -3.12
CA ILE A 40 0.61 -2.16 -4.56
C ILE A 40 0.76 -0.80 -5.26
N LEU A 41 1.76 -0.68 -6.12
CA LEU A 41 1.89 0.47 -7.02
C LEU A 41 1.39 0.08 -8.39
N LEU A 42 0.50 0.92 -8.93
CA LEU A 42 -0.01 0.84 -10.28
C LEU A 42 0.62 1.98 -11.10
N PRO A 43 1.86 1.83 -11.59
CA PRO A 43 2.47 2.79 -12.51
C PRO A 43 1.78 2.72 -13.87
N ARG A 44 2.07 3.64 -14.81
CA ARG A 44 1.67 3.69 -16.26
C ARG A 44 0.75 2.57 -16.86
N PRO A 45 -0.12 2.87 -17.86
CA PRO A 45 -0.11 4.06 -18.71
C PRO A 45 -1.08 5.17 -18.29
N ARG A 46 -0.93 6.37 -18.88
CA ARG A 46 -1.82 7.53 -18.68
C ARG A 46 -3.19 7.25 -19.31
N ARG A 47 -4.26 7.88 -18.77
CA ARG A 47 -5.66 7.76 -19.24
C ARG A 47 -6.24 6.34 -19.22
N PHE A 48 -5.72 5.46 -18.37
CA PHE A 48 -6.18 4.08 -18.27
C PHE A 48 -7.32 3.86 -17.26
N GLY A 49 -7.87 4.93 -16.68
CA GLY A 49 -8.95 4.87 -15.70
C GLY A 49 -8.49 4.50 -14.29
N LYS A 50 -7.27 4.87 -13.89
CA LYS A 50 -6.74 4.54 -12.55
C LYS A 50 -7.53 5.21 -11.43
N THR A 51 -7.82 6.51 -11.56
CA THR A 51 -8.68 7.24 -10.63
C THR A 51 -10.06 6.58 -10.52
N MET A 52 -10.63 6.15 -11.65
CA MET A 52 -11.89 5.38 -11.69
C MET A 52 -11.77 4.05 -10.94
N ASN A 53 -10.65 3.33 -11.09
CA ASN A 53 -10.42 2.09 -10.37
C ASN A 53 -10.24 2.30 -8.87
N LEU A 54 -9.56 3.37 -8.43
CA LEU A 54 -9.47 3.74 -7.01
C LEU A 54 -10.85 4.13 -6.45
N SER A 55 -11.64 4.89 -7.21
CA SER A 55 -13.03 5.21 -6.86
C SER A 55 -13.90 3.94 -6.74
N MET A 56 -13.72 2.97 -7.63
CA MET A 56 -14.40 1.67 -7.58
C MET A 56 -13.96 0.84 -6.36
N LEU A 57 -12.66 0.76 -6.08
CA LEU A 57 -12.14 0.09 -4.88
C LEU A 57 -12.71 0.71 -3.61
N ARG A 58 -12.72 2.05 -3.54
CA ARG A 58 -13.33 2.79 -2.44
C ARG A 58 -14.81 2.46 -2.31
N ALA A 59 -15.59 2.56 -3.38
CA ALA A 59 -17.03 2.26 -3.36
C ALA A 59 -17.34 0.81 -2.93
N TYR A 60 -16.45 -0.14 -3.22
CA TYR A 60 -16.63 -1.54 -2.83
C TYR A 60 -16.19 -1.81 -1.39
N LEU A 61 -15.02 -1.31 -0.97
CA LEU A 61 -14.33 -1.71 0.26
C LEU A 61 -14.61 -0.78 1.45
N GLU A 62 -15.01 0.46 1.18
CA GLU A 62 -15.18 1.47 2.22
C GLU A 62 -16.39 1.19 3.10
N ARG A 63 -16.13 1.10 4.40
CA ARG A 63 -17.14 1.01 5.44
C ARG A 63 -18.15 2.15 5.33
N ARG A 64 -19.41 1.80 5.54
CA ARG A 64 -20.53 2.76 5.61
C ARG A 64 -20.82 3.04 7.07
N GLU A 65 -20.94 4.31 7.42
CA GLU A 65 -21.36 4.73 8.75
C GLU A 65 -22.88 4.90 8.82
N PRO A 66 -23.50 4.90 10.01
CA PRO A 66 -24.94 5.11 10.13
C PRO A 66 -25.39 6.41 9.45
N GLY A 67 -26.30 6.30 8.47
CA GLY A 67 -26.77 7.42 7.66
C GLY A 67 -26.16 7.51 6.26
N ASP A 68 -25.12 6.73 5.97
CA ASP A 68 -24.56 6.61 4.62
C ASP A 68 -25.41 5.70 3.72
N ASP A 69 -25.48 6.01 2.42
CA ASP A 69 -26.14 5.16 1.42
C ASP A 69 -25.51 3.76 1.34
N ASP A 70 -26.28 2.70 1.08
CA ASP A 70 -25.70 1.42 0.69
C ASP A 70 -25.22 1.47 -0.78
N LEU A 71 -23.92 1.24 -0.99
CA LEU A 71 -23.29 1.18 -2.31
C LEU A 71 -23.24 -0.24 -2.93
N ALA A 72 -23.66 -1.29 -2.22
CA ALA A 72 -23.68 -2.65 -2.76
C ALA A 72 -24.47 -2.78 -4.07
N PRO A 73 -25.62 -2.10 -4.27
CA PRO A 73 -26.37 -2.13 -5.52
C PRO A 73 -25.58 -1.65 -6.74
N LEU A 74 -24.57 -0.79 -6.58
CA LEU A 74 -23.73 -0.32 -7.70
C LEU A 74 -23.00 -1.47 -8.41
N PHE A 75 -22.79 -2.58 -7.70
CA PHE A 75 -22.07 -3.75 -8.18
C PHE A 75 -22.98 -4.84 -8.76
N ALA A 76 -24.31 -4.67 -8.71
CA ALA A 76 -25.25 -5.61 -9.28
C ALA A 76 -24.99 -5.83 -10.78
N GLY A 77 -24.94 -7.10 -11.19
CA GLY A 77 -24.67 -7.50 -12.58
C GLY A 77 -23.20 -7.38 -13.02
N LEU A 78 -22.28 -7.06 -12.11
CA LEU A 78 -20.84 -7.05 -12.37
C LEU A 78 -20.18 -8.34 -11.87
N SER A 79 -19.02 -8.69 -12.42
CA SER A 79 -18.29 -9.93 -12.10
C SER A 79 -17.99 -10.09 -10.60
N ILE A 80 -17.72 -9.00 -9.87
CA ILE A 80 -17.48 -9.06 -8.43
C ILE A 80 -18.74 -9.46 -7.61
N ALA A 81 -19.94 -9.24 -8.12
CA ALA A 81 -21.17 -9.63 -7.41
C ALA A 81 -21.32 -11.15 -7.31
N SER A 82 -20.75 -11.89 -8.26
CA SER A 82 -20.72 -13.36 -8.27
C SER A 82 -19.43 -13.94 -7.68
N ALA A 83 -18.61 -13.12 -7.00
CA ALA A 83 -17.39 -13.60 -6.37
C ALA A 83 -17.66 -14.50 -5.16
N ASP A 84 -16.67 -15.33 -4.83
CA ASP A 84 -16.71 -16.22 -3.67
C ASP A 84 -17.06 -15.46 -2.38
N PRO A 85 -17.73 -16.14 -1.40
CA PRO A 85 -18.13 -15.52 -0.13
C PRO A 85 -16.98 -14.82 0.61
N GLU A 86 -15.76 -15.35 0.52
CA GLU A 86 -14.56 -14.76 1.12
C GLU A 86 -14.27 -13.36 0.56
N VAL A 87 -14.34 -13.18 -0.76
CA VAL A 87 -14.16 -11.88 -1.42
C VAL A 87 -15.30 -10.92 -1.06
N ARG A 88 -16.53 -11.42 -1.04
CA ARG A 88 -17.71 -10.62 -0.69
C ARG A 88 -17.70 -10.15 0.77
N ALA A 89 -17.06 -10.88 1.68
CA ALA A 89 -16.89 -10.48 3.08
C ALA A 89 -16.02 -9.21 3.26
N HIS A 90 -15.33 -8.76 2.21
CA HIS A 90 -14.59 -7.49 2.20
C HIS A 90 -15.46 -6.28 1.82
N GLN A 91 -16.67 -6.50 1.33
CA GLN A 91 -17.55 -5.42 0.88
C GLN A 91 -17.92 -4.50 2.04
N GLN A 92 -17.69 -3.20 1.85
CA GLN A 92 -17.99 -2.12 2.80
C GLN A 92 -17.50 -2.37 4.23
N ARG A 93 -16.26 -2.85 4.37
CA ARG A 93 -15.72 -3.29 5.66
C ARG A 93 -14.68 -2.34 6.26
N TYR A 94 -13.89 -1.68 5.43
CA TYR A 94 -12.64 -1.05 5.86
C TYR A 94 -12.77 0.46 6.04
N PRO A 95 -12.14 1.07 7.06
CA PRO A 95 -11.88 2.50 7.01
C PRO A 95 -10.90 2.78 5.88
N VAL A 96 -11.30 3.63 4.94
CA VAL A 96 -10.48 3.98 3.78
C VAL A 96 -9.87 5.35 3.99
N VAL A 97 -8.56 5.49 3.78
CA VAL A 97 -7.88 6.77 3.67
C VAL A 97 -7.62 7.04 2.20
N HIS A 98 -8.22 8.07 1.61
CA HIS A 98 -8.05 8.38 0.18
C HIS A 98 -7.43 9.76 -0.06
N LEU A 99 -6.18 9.78 -0.53
CA LEU A 99 -5.43 10.99 -0.80
C LEU A 99 -5.29 11.19 -2.31
N ASN A 100 -5.77 12.33 -2.83
CA ASN A 100 -5.56 12.72 -4.22
C ASN A 100 -4.54 13.85 -4.32
N LEU A 101 -3.35 13.57 -4.85
CA LEU A 101 -2.24 14.53 -4.89
C LEU A 101 -2.17 15.34 -6.19
N LYS A 102 -3.17 15.23 -7.08
CA LYS A 102 -3.23 15.96 -8.36
C LYS A 102 -3.04 17.47 -8.23
N GLY A 103 -3.53 18.03 -7.12
CA GLY A 103 -3.47 19.47 -6.82
C GLY A 103 -2.16 19.96 -6.22
N VAL A 104 -1.23 19.07 -5.85
CA VAL A 104 0.02 19.41 -5.17
C VAL A 104 1.09 19.78 -6.21
N LYS A 105 0.85 20.89 -6.92
CA LYS A 105 1.70 21.44 -7.99
C LYS A 105 2.26 22.80 -7.61
N ALA A 106 2.87 22.87 -6.45
CA ALA A 106 3.43 24.11 -5.93
C ALA A 106 4.73 24.48 -6.66
N SER A 107 5.07 25.77 -6.62
CA SER A 107 6.36 26.27 -7.12
C SER A 107 7.42 26.37 -6.03
N THR A 108 7.04 26.26 -4.76
CA THR A 108 7.94 26.27 -3.60
C THR A 108 7.69 25.05 -2.71
N PHE A 109 8.70 24.65 -1.92
CA PHE A 109 8.56 23.54 -0.97
C PHE A 109 7.54 23.85 0.14
N ASP A 110 7.50 25.09 0.62
CA ASP A 110 6.56 25.53 1.66
C ASP A 110 5.10 25.44 1.16
N ASP A 111 4.84 25.92 -0.06
CA ASP A 111 3.52 25.78 -0.68
C ASP A 111 3.15 24.32 -0.96
N ALA A 112 4.14 23.47 -1.27
CA ALA A 112 3.93 22.04 -1.43
C ALA A 112 3.49 21.40 -0.10
N CYS A 113 4.13 21.77 1.02
CA CYS A 113 3.75 21.33 2.36
C CYS A 113 2.33 21.77 2.70
N LYS A 114 1.99 23.04 2.48
CA LYS A 114 0.63 23.57 2.69
C LYS A 114 -0.41 22.85 1.82
N ALA A 115 -0.09 22.59 0.56
CA ALA A 115 -1.00 21.88 -0.35
C ALA A 115 -1.22 20.43 0.09
N LEU A 116 -0.17 19.72 0.49
CA LEU A 116 -0.27 18.37 1.03
C LEU A 116 -1.03 18.33 2.35
N GLY A 117 -0.75 19.31 3.23
CA GLY A 117 -1.46 19.51 4.49
C GLY A 117 -2.96 19.70 4.30
N ARG A 118 -3.38 20.50 3.31
CA ARG A 118 -4.81 20.64 2.95
C ARG A 118 -5.42 19.33 2.49
N VAL A 119 -4.73 18.53 1.68
CA VAL A 119 -5.24 17.21 1.24
C VAL A 119 -5.43 16.28 2.43
N LEU A 120 -4.49 16.27 3.38
CA LEU A 120 -4.59 15.47 4.60
C LEU A 120 -5.69 16.00 5.52
N ALA A 121 -5.81 17.32 5.70
CA ALA A 121 -6.83 17.96 6.53
C ALA A 121 -8.24 17.57 6.08
N VAL A 122 -8.52 17.61 4.78
CA VAL A 122 -9.82 17.17 4.22
C VAL A 122 -10.11 15.71 4.56
N GLU A 123 -9.10 14.83 4.50
CA GLU A 123 -9.29 13.42 4.83
C GLU A 123 -9.41 13.18 6.35
N LEU A 124 -8.72 13.96 7.18
CA LEU A 124 -8.86 13.95 8.64
C LEU A 124 -10.25 14.46 9.05
N GLU A 125 -10.73 15.56 8.46
CA GLU A 125 -12.07 16.09 8.70
C GLU A 125 -13.15 15.05 8.39
N ARG A 126 -13.01 14.34 7.27
CA ARG A 126 -13.94 13.28 6.88
C ARG A 126 -14.06 12.16 7.91
N HIS A 127 -12.94 11.83 8.57
CA HIS A 127 -12.89 10.80 9.61
C HIS A 127 -13.10 11.34 11.04
N ALA A 128 -13.24 12.66 11.21
CA ALA A 128 -13.37 13.29 12.51
C ALA A 128 -14.55 12.75 13.34
N PRO A 129 -15.76 12.52 12.79
CA PRO A 129 -16.87 11.96 13.57
C PRO A 129 -16.55 10.59 14.17
N LEU A 130 -15.80 9.77 13.45
CA LEU A 130 -15.41 8.43 13.87
C LEU A 130 -14.26 8.47 14.90
N VAL A 131 -13.23 9.28 14.63
CA VAL A 131 -12.02 9.35 15.45
C VAL A 131 -12.27 10.10 16.76
N LEU A 132 -12.94 11.25 16.71
CA LEU A 132 -13.14 12.11 17.89
C LEU A 132 -14.20 11.56 18.85
N ALA A 133 -15.08 10.68 18.38
CA ALA A 133 -16.05 9.97 19.20
C ALA A 133 -15.46 8.75 19.94
N ASP A 134 -14.25 8.29 19.59
CA ASP A 134 -13.64 7.14 20.27
C ASP A 134 -13.21 7.51 21.71
N PRO A 135 -13.78 6.88 22.75
CA PRO A 135 -13.42 7.17 24.14
C PRO A 135 -11.97 6.78 24.49
N ARG A 136 -11.31 5.97 23.65
CA ARG A 136 -9.91 5.55 23.83
C ARG A 136 -8.92 6.53 23.18
N LEU A 137 -9.37 7.65 22.63
CA LEU A 137 -8.51 8.68 22.06
C LEU A 137 -7.78 9.43 23.19
N LEU A 138 -6.45 9.42 23.16
CA LEU A 138 -5.66 10.12 24.18
C LEU A 138 -5.73 11.65 23.96
N PRO A 139 -5.68 12.47 25.02
CA PRO A 139 -5.71 13.93 24.88
C PRO A 139 -4.61 14.50 23.97
N THR A 140 -3.40 13.92 24.01
CA THR A 140 -2.28 14.31 23.15
C THR A 140 -2.52 13.98 21.69
N GLU A 141 -3.13 12.82 21.42
CA GLU A 141 -3.51 12.40 20.06
C GLU A 141 -4.64 13.27 19.51
N ARG A 142 -5.63 13.60 20.35
CA ARG A 142 -6.71 14.53 20.00
C ARG A 142 -6.15 15.88 19.60
N HIS A 143 -5.30 16.47 20.43
CA HIS A 143 -4.69 17.77 20.14
C HIS A 143 -3.91 17.73 18.81
N ARG A 144 -3.14 16.66 18.60
CA ARG A 144 -2.39 16.49 17.35
C ARG A 144 -3.29 16.30 16.13
N TYR A 145 -4.36 15.54 16.26
CA TYR A 145 -5.35 15.32 15.20
C TYR A 145 -6.05 16.62 14.81
N GLU A 146 -6.52 17.38 15.80
CA GLU A 146 -7.17 18.68 15.61
C GLU A 146 -6.20 19.72 15.01
N ALA A 147 -4.93 19.71 15.43
CA ALA A 147 -3.90 20.58 14.84
C ALA A 147 -3.66 20.27 13.34
N LEU A 148 -3.57 18.99 12.98
CA LEU A 148 -3.40 18.56 11.59
C LEU A 148 -4.62 18.89 10.72
N MET A 149 -5.83 18.84 11.29
CA MET A 149 -7.06 19.29 10.63
C MET A 149 -7.05 20.80 10.40
N ALA A 150 -6.67 21.59 11.42
CA ALA A 150 -6.75 23.04 11.35
C ALA A 150 -5.77 23.66 10.35
N SER A 151 -4.51 23.18 10.32
CA SER A 151 -3.52 23.53 9.30
C SER A 151 -2.21 22.78 9.55
N ALA A 152 -1.90 21.78 8.73
CA ALA A 152 -0.57 21.17 8.72
C ALA A 152 0.41 22.09 7.95
N GLY A 153 0.97 23.07 8.64
CA GLY A 153 1.89 24.05 8.06
C GLY A 153 3.35 23.60 8.03
N ALA A 154 3.79 22.77 9.00
CA ALA A 154 5.18 22.35 9.10
C ALA A 154 5.41 20.96 8.48
N PRO A 155 6.55 20.74 7.80
CA PRO A 155 6.91 19.44 7.23
C PRO A 155 6.92 18.29 8.26
N VAL A 156 7.31 18.59 9.51
CA VAL A 156 7.41 17.61 10.60
C VAL A 156 6.05 17.04 10.98
N ASP A 157 5.01 17.87 10.96
CA ASP A 157 3.64 17.43 11.26
C ASP A 157 3.10 16.47 10.19
N LEU A 158 3.54 16.66 8.95
CA LEU A 158 3.12 15.82 7.81
C LEU A 158 3.79 14.44 7.83
N TRP A 159 4.99 14.30 8.41
CA TRP A 159 5.78 13.06 8.30
C TRP A 159 5.09 11.81 8.85
N ASP A 160 4.33 11.94 9.93
CA ASP A 160 3.64 10.81 10.55
C ASP A 160 2.12 10.96 10.54
N ALA A 161 1.58 11.96 9.83
CA ALA A 161 0.14 12.21 9.73
C ALA A 161 -0.63 10.96 9.26
N LEU A 162 -0.13 10.25 8.24
CA LEU A 162 -0.76 9.04 7.73
C LEU A 162 -0.65 7.86 8.72
N ALA A 163 0.46 7.75 9.44
CA ALA A 163 0.65 6.75 10.48
C ALA A 163 -0.32 6.99 11.66
N LEU A 164 -0.46 8.25 12.07
CA LEU A 164 -1.43 8.67 13.09
C LEU A 164 -2.85 8.33 12.65
N LEU A 165 -3.26 8.77 11.45
CA LEU A 165 -4.62 8.56 10.96
C LEU A 165 -4.98 7.07 10.87
N THR A 166 -4.14 6.25 10.24
CA THR A 166 -4.39 4.79 10.12
C THR A 166 -4.50 4.11 11.48
N ARG A 167 -3.65 4.51 12.44
CA ARG A 167 -3.68 4.00 13.81
C ARG A 167 -4.96 4.38 14.55
N LEU A 168 -5.39 5.63 14.46
CA LEU A 168 -6.62 6.11 15.09
C LEU A 168 -7.86 5.45 14.48
N LEU A 169 -7.91 5.31 13.16
CA LEU A 169 -8.98 4.61 12.46
C LEU A 169 -9.05 3.13 12.85
N HIS A 170 -7.92 2.44 12.93
CA HIS A 170 -7.89 1.05 13.37
C HIS A 170 -8.35 0.91 14.82
N ARG A 171 -8.00 1.86 15.70
CA ARG A 171 -8.51 1.86 17.08
C ARG A 171 -10.03 2.03 17.11
N ALA A 172 -10.54 3.03 16.41
CA ALA A 172 -11.97 3.39 16.40
C ALA A 172 -12.84 2.28 15.81
N THR A 173 -12.45 1.73 14.65
CA THR A 173 -13.26 0.76 13.89
C THR A 173 -12.97 -0.70 14.20
N ARG A 174 -11.82 -1.01 14.82
CA ARG A 174 -11.25 -2.38 14.96
C ARG A 174 -10.89 -3.06 13.63
N GLU A 175 -10.92 -2.32 12.54
CA GLU A 175 -10.51 -2.80 11.21
C GLU A 175 -9.25 -2.05 10.75
N ARG A 176 -8.34 -2.76 10.10
CA ARG A 176 -7.13 -2.15 9.55
C ARG A 176 -7.48 -1.29 8.34
N ALA A 177 -6.80 -0.16 8.18
CA ALA A 177 -7.14 0.84 7.18
C ALA A 177 -6.67 0.47 5.76
N LEU A 178 -7.49 0.76 4.77
CA LEU A 178 -7.12 0.73 3.36
C LEU A 178 -6.63 2.12 2.95
N VAL A 179 -5.39 2.25 2.50
CA VAL A 179 -4.84 3.54 2.05
C VAL A 179 -4.80 3.59 0.52
N LEU A 180 -5.50 4.54 -0.08
CA LEU A 180 -5.54 4.80 -1.52
C LEU A 180 -4.87 6.14 -1.80
N ILE A 181 -3.84 6.17 -2.64
CA ILE A 181 -3.11 7.41 -2.97
C ILE A 181 -3.10 7.58 -4.49
N ASP A 182 -3.81 8.60 -4.98
CA ASP A 182 -3.83 8.97 -6.39
C ASP A 182 -2.75 9.99 -6.73
N GLU A 183 -2.09 9.78 -7.86
CA GLU A 183 -1.06 10.64 -8.42
C GLU A 183 0.08 10.99 -7.44
N TYR A 184 0.57 9.98 -6.71
CA TYR A 184 1.61 10.14 -5.67
C TYR A 184 2.89 10.84 -6.16
N ASP A 185 3.13 10.81 -7.46
CA ASP A 185 4.32 11.33 -8.12
C ASP A 185 4.20 12.81 -8.55
N VAL A 186 3.01 13.43 -8.44
CA VAL A 186 2.79 14.84 -8.78
C VAL A 186 3.62 15.81 -7.92
N PRO A 187 3.68 15.68 -6.58
CA PRO A 187 4.54 16.53 -5.75
C PRO A 187 6.01 16.47 -6.16
N LEU A 188 6.49 15.28 -6.55
CA LEU A 188 7.87 15.06 -6.97
C LEU A 188 8.15 15.70 -8.33
N GLN A 189 7.19 15.63 -9.27
CA GLN A 189 7.28 16.31 -10.56
C GLN A 189 7.37 17.83 -10.37
N ALA A 190 6.58 18.38 -9.45
CA ALA A 190 6.61 19.80 -9.12
C ALA A 190 7.96 20.19 -8.50
N GLY A 191 8.48 19.39 -7.56
CA GLY A 191 9.81 19.60 -6.97
C GLY A 191 10.95 19.53 -7.98
N PHE A 192 10.89 18.58 -8.92
CA PHE A 192 11.87 18.52 -10.01
C PHE A 192 11.80 19.75 -10.93
N THR A 193 10.59 20.22 -11.24
CA THR A 193 10.38 21.36 -12.15
C THR A 193 10.84 22.68 -11.54
N HIS A 194 10.69 22.86 -10.23
CA HIS A 194 10.95 24.13 -9.54
C HIS A 194 12.17 24.08 -8.59
N GLY A 195 12.96 23.00 -8.62
CA GLY A 195 14.26 22.94 -7.94
C GLY A 195 14.24 22.61 -6.44
N TYR A 196 13.19 21.96 -5.92
CA TYR A 196 13.08 21.52 -4.51
C TYR A 196 12.87 19.99 -4.37
N LEU A 197 13.42 19.22 -5.31
CA LEU A 197 13.18 17.77 -5.40
C LEU A 197 13.61 17.01 -4.13
N ASP A 198 14.74 17.38 -3.52
CA ASP A 198 15.31 16.64 -2.40
C ASP A 198 14.43 16.80 -1.15
N GLU A 199 13.95 18.02 -0.90
CA GLU A 199 13.07 18.36 0.21
C GLU A 199 11.72 17.63 0.09
N VAL A 200 11.09 17.68 -1.09
CA VAL A 200 9.82 16.98 -1.30
C VAL A 200 10.00 15.46 -1.30
N THR A 201 11.13 14.95 -1.75
CA THR A 201 11.44 13.52 -1.67
C THR A 201 11.58 13.07 -0.22
N GLY A 202 12.25 13.85 0.63
CA GLY A 202 12.34 13.60 2.07
C GLY A 202 10.96 13.60 2.74
N LEU A 203 10.15 14.61 2.46
CA LEU A 203 8.76 14.71 2.95
C LEU A 203 7.92 13.51 2.55
N MET A 204 7.87 13.18 1.25
CA MET A 204 7.08 12.07 0.72
C MET A 204 7.60 10.71 1.21
N ARG A 205 8.92 10.54 1.35
CA ARG A 205 9.51 9.33 1.93
C ARG A 205 9.03 9.12 3.36
N ASN A 206 9.07 10.14 4.20
CA ASN A 206 8.66 10.02 5.61
C ASN A 206 7.17 9.74 5.73
N LEU A 207 6.33 10.52 5.04
CA LEU A 207 4.87 10.34 5.01
C LEU A 207 4.46 8.93 4.56
N LEU A 208 4.99 8.48 3.42
CA LEU A 208 4.62 7.19 2.83
C LEU A 208 5.22 6.02 3.60
N THR A 209 6.46 6.13 4.08
CA THR A 209 7.08 5.05 4.87
C THR A 209 6.35 4.88 6.20
N GLY A 210 6.04 5.97 6.91
CA GLY A 210 5.32 5.88 8.20
C GLY A 210 3.90 5.33 8.04
N GLY A 211 3.20 5.72 6.99
CA GLY A 211 1.82 5.29 6.77
C GLY A 211 1.66 3.91 6.12
N LEU A 212 2.66 3.44 5.35
CA LEU A 212 2.53 2.24 4.54
C LEU A 212 3.48 1.11 4.93
N LYS A 213 4.71 1.43 5.33
CA LYS A 213 5.74 0.41 5.53
C LYS A 213 5.75 -0.08 6.97
N ASP A 214 5.67 -1.40 7.15
CA ASP A 214 5.68 -2.06 8.45
C ASP A 214 4.60 -1.49 9.40
N ASN A 215 3.49 -0.97 8.85
CA ASN A 215 2.41 -0.36 9.61
C ASN A 215 1.39 -1.43 10.06
N PRO A 216 1.32 -1.77 11.36
CA PRO A 216 0.40 -2.82 11.84
C PRO A 216 -1.08 -2.44 11.72
N HIS A 217 -1.38 -1.17 11.43
CA HIS A 217 -2.72 -0.64 11.26
C HIS A 217 -3.16 -0.60 9.79
N LEU A 218 -2.30 -1.02 8.86
CA LEU A 218 -2.60 -1.10 7.43
C LEU A 218 -3.23 -2.47 7.09
N PHE A 219 -4.29 -2.43 6.30
CA PHE A 219 -4.83 -3.61 5.64
C PHE A 219 -4.18 -3.77 4.27
N ARG A 220 -4.20 -2.68 3.49
CA ARG A 220 -3.61 -2.62 2.15
C ARG A 220 -3.35 -1.18 1.73
N GLY A 221 -2.31 -0.96 0.94
CA GLY A 221 -2.00 0.31 0.29
C GLY A 221 -2.09 0.17 -1.23
N VAL A 222 -2.80 1.07 -1.91
CA VAL A 222 -2.84 1.13 -3.37
C VAL A 222 -2.45 2.52 -3.83
N LEU A 223 -1.35 2.61 -4.56
CA LEU A 223 -0.81 3.86 -5.09
C LEU A 223 -0.93 3.87 -6.61
N THR A 224 -1.25 5.02 -7.18
CA THR A 224 -1.26 5.22 -8.64
C THR A 224 -0.36 6.39 -9.01
N GLY A 225 0.36 6.25 -10.12
CA GLY A 225 1.19 7.33 -10.66
C GLY A 225 1.72 7.02 -12.05
N VAL A 226 2.54 7.92 -12.57
CA VAL A 226 3.15 7.81 -13.90
C VAL A 226 4.65 7.48 -13.81
N LEU A 227 5.37 8.05 -12.86
CA LEU A 227 6.81 7.91 -12.70
C LEU A 227 7.20 6.55 -12.11
N ARG A 228 8.17 5.89 -12.76
CA ARG A 228 8.87 4.71 -12.23
C ARG A 228 10.03 5.09 -11.29
N VAL A 229 10.61 6.29 -11.47
CA VAL A 229 11.84 6.78 -10.81
C VAL A 229 11.68 6.95 -9.30
N ALA A 230 10.46 7.28 -8.83
CA ALA A 230 10.18 7.42 -7.40
C ALA A 230 10.42 6.13 -6.59
N ARG A 231 10.48 4.96 -7.23
CA ARG A 231 10.77 3.68 -6.58
C ARG A 231 12.18 3.63 -5.96
N GLU A 232 13.17 4.27 -6.58
CA GLU A 232 14.57 4.27 -6.13
C GLU A 232 14.88 5.41 -5.15
N GLY A 233 14.04 6.44 -5.06
CA GLY A 233 14.23 7.57 -4.13
C GLY A 233 13.37 7.48 -2.86
N ILE A 234 12.14 6.99 -2.95
CA ILE A 234 11.17 7.00 -1.83
C ILE A 234 11.16 5.68 -1.08
N PHE A 235 11.46 4.56 -1.75
CA PHE A 235 11.35 3.22 -1.18
C PHE A 235 12.70 2.46 -1.10
N SER A 236 13.84 3.14 -1.23
CA SER A 236 15.18 2.54 -1.33
C SER A 236 15.87 2.17 0.00
N GLY A 237 15.09 1.80 1.03
CA GLY A 237 15.65 1.24 2.25
C GLY A 237 16.28 -0.16 2.05
N PRO A 238 17.23 -0.60 2.91
CA PRO A 238 18.10 -1.77 2.66
C PRO A 238 17.44 -3.17 2.74
N ARG A 239 16.11 -3.32 2.57
CA ARG A 239 15.45 -4.64 2.61
C ARG A 239 14.27 -4.76 1.63
N ARG A 240 14.49 -5.54 0.55
CA ARG A 240 13.55 -6.23 -0.38
C ARG A 240 12.40 -5.41 -1.02
N PRO A 241 11.83 -5.81 -2.18
CA PRO A 241 10.88 -4.97 -2.89
C PRO A 241 9.54 -4.93 -2.14
N PHE A 242 9.36 -3.88 -1.35
CA PHE A 242 8.13 -3.45 -0.67
C PHE A 242 6.93 -3.25 -1.61
N LEU A 243 7.17 -3.27 -2.93
CA LEU A 243 6.25 -2.84 -3.95
C LEU A 243 6.14 -3.91 -5.04
N SER A 244 4.97 -4.54 -5.16
CA SER A 244 4.67 -5.28 -6.38
C SER A 244 4.25 -4.28 -7.46
N ILE A 245 4.89 -4.39 -8.63
CA ILE A 245 4.39 -3.73 -9.83
C ILE A 245 3.35 -4.68 -10.40
N GLY A 246 2.09 -4.28 -10.37
CA GLY A 246 1.07 -5.00 -11.14
C GLY A 246 1.52 -5.07 -12.60
N THR A 247 1.63 -6.27 -13.17
CA THR A 247 1.85 -6.43 -14.61
C THR A 247 0.81 -5.60 -15.37
N PRO A 248 1.18 -4.95 -16.49
CA PRO A 248 0.20 -4.21 -17.27
C PRO A 248 -0.93 -5.16 -17.65
N TRP A 249 -2.10 -4.87 -17.09
CA TRP A 249 -3.40 -5.45 -17.36
C TRP A 249 -3.43 -6.15 -18.71
N ARG A 250 -3.52 -7.49 -18.69
CA ARG A 250 -3.58 -8.30 -19.91
C ARG A 250 -4.71 -7.73 -20.77
N ARG A 251 -4.42 -7.43 -22.04
CA ARG A 251 -5.42 -7.05 -23.03
C ARG A 251 -6.56 -8.06 -22.94
N CYS A 252 -7.79 -7.59 -22.71
CA CYS A 252 -8.95 -8.33 -23.17
C CYS A 252 -8.86 -8.37 -24.70
N SER A 253 -8.40 -9.50 -25.23
CA SER A 253 -8.57 -9.82 -26.65
C SER A 253 -10.05 -10.12 -26.87
N PRO A 254 -10.72 -9.50 -27.84
CA PRO A 254 -12.06 -9.91 -28.21
C PRO A 254 -11.98 -11.23 -28.99
N GLY A 255 -12.61 -12.27 -28.43
CA GLY A 255 -12.96 -13.49 -29.16
C GLY A 255 -12.01 -14.66 -28.96
N VAL A 256 -12.39 -15.60 -28.08
CA VAL A 256 -12.52 -17.04 -28.41
C VAL A 256 -13.64 -17.61 -27.53
N ALA A 257 -14.57 -18.29 -28.18
CA ALA A 257 -15.71 -18.96 -27.58
C ALA A 257 -15.34 -20.34 -27.01
N GLN A 258 -16.07 -20.74 -25.97
CA GLN A 258 -16.41 -22.11 -25.53
C GLN A 258 -15.30 -23.09 -25.10
N GLY A 259 -15.47 -23.66 -23.90
CA GLY A 259 -15.20 -25.09 -23.64
C GLY A 259 -14.04 -25.46 -22.71
N SER A 260 -14.39 -25.83 -21.48
CA SER A 260 -13.73 -26.81 -20.58
C SER A 260 -12.62 -26.34 -19.60
N PRO A 261 -12.60 -26.91 -18.36
CA PRO A 261 -11.79 -26.40 -17.25
C PRO A 261 -10.40 -27.06 -17.19
N CYS A 262 -9.36 -26.28 -16.90
CA CYS A 262 -8.02 -26.83 -16.67
C CYS A 262 -7.64 -26.75 -15.20
N HIS A 263 -7.61 -27.92 -14.58
CA HIS A 263 -7.18 -28.22 -13.22
C HIS A 263 -5.72 -27.78 -12.92
N THR A 264 -5.53 -27.32 -11.69
CA THR A 264 -4.37 -27.52 -10.79
C THR A 264 -3.12 -28.18 -11.36
N ALA A 265 -1.98 -27.50 -11.26
CA ALA A 265 -0.67 -28.15 -11.12
C ALA A 265 0.28 -27.33 -10.23
N ARG A 266 0.29 -27.67 -8.93
CA ARG A 266 1.45 -27.50 -8.05
C ARG A 266 2.56 -28.44 -8.53
N ARG A 267 3.80 -27.94 -8.64
CA ARG A 267 5.03 -28.76 -8.76
C ARG A 267 6.08 -28.09 -7.87
N ALA A 268 6.21 -28.51 -6.61
CA ALA A 268 7.09 -29.59 -6.14
C ALA A 268 8.57 -29.27 -6.38
N LEU A 269 9.21 -28.76 -5.32
CA LEU A 269 10.65 -28.56 -5.17
C LEU A 269 11.38 -29.92 -5.18
N LEU A 270 12.46 -29.97 -5.94
CA LEU A 270 13.39 -31.09 -6.09
C LEU A 270 14.21 -31.31 -4.81
N ALA A 271 14.30 -32.55 -4.35
CA ALA A 271 15.36 -33.07 -3.48
C ALA A 271 16.22 -34.06 -4.29
N PRO A 272 17.56 -34.11 -4.13
CA PRO A 272 18.39 -35.04 -4.86
C PRO A 272 18.40 -36.42 -4.18
N ARG A 273 18.22 -37.46 -5.01
CA ARG A 273 18.35 -38.88 -4.64
C ARG A 273 19.82 -39.31 -4.62
N SER A 274 20.11 -40.18 -3.65
CA SER A 274 21.31 -40.97 -3.45
C SER A 274 21.55 -42.00 -4.56
N ALA A 275 22.82 -42.27 -4.85
CA ALA A 275 23.27 -43.43 -5.62
C ALA A 275 24.12 -44.35 -4.73
N ARG A 276 23.78 -45.64 -4.71
CA ARG A 276 24.58 -46.75 -4.14
C ARG A 276 25.34 -47.44 -5.26
N GLY A 277 26.55 -47.92 -4.99
CA GLY A 277 27.28 -48.89 -5.79
C GLY A 277 28.70 -49.12 -5.27
N ALA A 278 28.91 -50.19 -4.50
CA ALA A 278 30.18 -50.71 -3.97
C ALA A 278 30.93 -51.55 -5.06
N PRO A 279 32.14 -52.18 -4.88
CA PRO A 279 32.76 -52.70 -3.64
C PRO A 279 34.29 -52.46 -3.44
N GLY A 280 34.80 -52.81 -2.24
CA GLY A 280 36.21 -52.68 -1.78
C GLY A 280 37.21 -53.70 -2.40
N PRO A 281 38.43 -53.97 -1.85
CA PRO A 281 38.71 -54.16 -0.41
C PRO A 281 40.13 -53.75 0.11
N ARG A 282 40.39 -54.05 1.42
CA ARG A 282 41.70 -54.15 2.14
C ARG A 282 42.38 -52.81 2.54
N SER A 283 43.08 -52.62 3.66
CA SER A 283 43.45 -53.36 4.87
C SER A 283 44.35 -52.45 5.73
N LEU A 284 44.35 -52.59 7.08
CA LEU A 284 45.41 -52.16 8.04
C LEU A 284 45.61 -50.63 8.19
N GLY A 285 45.86 -50.02 9.35
CA GLY A 285 46.07 -50.47 10.72
C GLY A 285 46.29 -49.26 11.66
N ALA A 286 46.15 -49.51 12.95
CA ALA A 286 46.94 -48.99 14.08
C ALA A 286 47.00 -47.47 14.42
N THR A 287 46.50 -47.20 15.64
CA THR A 287 47.18 -46.55 16.79
C THR A 287 47.27 -45.02 16.96
N SER A 288 46.72 -44.60 18.13
CA SER A 288 47.23 -43.64 19.14
C SER A 288 47.44 -42.16 18.76
N GLY A 289 47.12 -41.17 19.59
CA GLY A 289 46.67 -41.17 20.98
C GLY A 289 46.48 -39.73 21.51
N LEU A 290 45.72 -39.64 22.61
CA LEU A 290 45.87 -38.76 23.79
C LEU A 290 46.18 -37.25 23.58
N LEU A 291 45.29 -36.35 24.03
CA LEU A 291 45.26 -35.74 25.40
C LEU A 291 46.54 -34.92 25.67
N ARG A 292 46.55 -33.70 26.18
CA ARG A 292 45.61 -32.90 26.99
C ARG A 292 46.33 -31.56 27.26
N THR A 293 45.54 -30.53 27.61
CA THR A 293 45.84 -29.44 28.58
C THR A 293 47.09 -28.56 28.36
N GLY A 294 47.05 -27.24 28.47
CA GLY A 294 46.07 -26.35 29.07
C GLY A 294 46.80 -25.24 29.82
N ARG A 295 46.09 -24.12 30.04
CA ARG A 295 46.34 -23.06 31.05
C ARG A 295 47.63 -22.23 30.85
N SER A 296 47.73 -20.96 31.25
CA SER A 296 46.80 -19.97 31.77
C SER A 296 47.57 -18.66 32.00
N SER A 297 46.84 -17.54 32.00
CA SER A 297 47.07 -16.37 32.87
C SER A 297 48.31 -15.49 32.56
N ALA A 298 48.39 -14.19 32.87
CA ALA A 298 47.51 -13.26 33.56
C ALA A 298 48.07 -11.81 33.40
N ARG A 299 47.16 -10.83 33.50
CA ARG A 299 47.26 -9.51 34.20
C ARG A 299 48.30 -8.44 33.77
N ARG A 300 47.78 -7.21 33.60
CA ARG A 300 48.06 -5.91 34.30
C ARG A 300 47.82 -4.76 33.29
N SER A 301 46.82 -3.90 33.40
CA SER A 301 46.58 -2.75 34.31
C SER A 301 47.64 -1.64 34.26
N SER A 302 47.32 -0.48 33.66
CA SER A 302 47.52 0.87 34.23
C SER A 302 47.02 1.98 33.30
N GLN A 303 46.37 2.97 33.92
CA GLN A 303 45.76 4.21 33.40
C GLN A 303 46.81 5.35 33.21
N PRO A 304 46.43 6.59 32.81
CA PRO A 304 47.21 7.47 31.93
C PRO A 304 47.97 8.60 32.64
N ALA A 305 48.83 9.30 31.88
CA ALA A 305 49.45 10.57 32.26
C ALA A 305 48.97 11.68 31.32
N GLY A 306 48.61 12.84 31.89
CA GLY A 306 48.25 14.05 31.16
C GLY A 306 49.39 15.07 31.05
N ARG A 307 49.16 16.07 30.21
CA ARG A 307 49.43 17.51 30.40
C ARG A 307 48.66 18.27 29.33
#